data_AF-A0A673ZD72-F1
#
_entry.id   AF-A0A673ZD72-F1
#
_cell.length_a   1.000
_cell.length_b   1.000
_cell.length_c   1.000
_cell.angle_alpha   90.00
_cell.angle_beta   90.00
_cell.angle_gamma   90.00
#
_symmetry.space_group_name_H-M   'P 1'
#
loop_
_entity.id
_entity.type
_entity.pdbx_description
1 polymer ?
#
loop_
_entity_poly.entity_id
_entity_poly.type
_entity_poly.pdbx_seq_one_letter_code
_entity_poly.pdbx_strand_id
1 'polypeptide(L)'
;MASKGTKETIVNKLGFKSSGSKQAEAEMDRLRKENAHLKQKMEEMSKRTERPPDSDKSKLLERILSLETLRERNTQQLLAKDKELETLRQHLHSNGGEVVASLQAQLDQGRREAEYREKLFQSLSEETGNLKNKLVAVSARCQALEKQGPDLQNGQGLTGEVAVVEDHLRDALEKNQQWLVYDQQREAYVKEVLARTVELEQQLNQANQALQQQHKEGCSDAPEKSSSQLQEYYDKLLLQAKRHVEAQKEAAARAQGELGELQRRYEERCMELVEAREQLQAERLSSKHTVGEERKYSADRADRMRSELDSMDARLEEERKRSAELLLQVNLLQKTLLNQNEEQRRVAILEQHIQQSAKDFGNEKLDRQSLQHQLHKVLKELHKARDQITRLESSNQKQQSEPHFSEPSSYKPEFERLSIEGPIPTSTSKNLLDESFLECPKCRAPYATSQHRELLAHLDYCFT
;
A
#
# COMPACT_ATOMS: atom_id res chain seq x y z
N MET A 1 -25.60 84.46 94.78
CA MET A 1 -26.98 84.57 95.30
C MET A 1 -27.61 83.19 95.19
N ALA A 2 -27.61 82.40 96.27
CA ALA A 2 -28.79 82.11 97.12
C ALA A 2 -29.94 81.43 96.31
N SER A 3 -30.53 80.31 96.69
CA SER A 3 -30.81 79.84 98.05
C SER A 3 -31.14 78.35 98.10
N LYS A 4 -31.07 77.81 99.32
CA LYS A 4 -31.24 76.42 99.73
C LYS A 4 -32.69 75.92 99.62
N GLY A 5 -32.82 74.68 99.12
CA GLY A 5 -33.45 73.52 99.77
C GLY A 5 -34.96 73.46 99.94
N THR A 6 -35.60 72.39 99.45
CA THR A 6 -36.48 71.53 100.26
C THR A 6 -36.72 70.17 99.59
N LYS A 7 -36.90 69.17 100.45
CA LYS A 7 -37.16 67.75 100.17
C LYS A 7 -38.54 67.51 99.56
N GLU A 8 -38.66 66.33 98.96
CA GLU A 8 -39.85 65.46 98.90
C GLU A 8 -41.14 66.10 98.39
N THR A 9 -41.58 65.68 97.21
CA THR A 9 -42.95 65.19 96.89
C THR A 9 -43.07 65.14 95.36
N ILE A 10 -43.16 63.94 94.81
CA ILE A 10 -44.03 63.48 93.70
C ILE A 10 -43.58 62.05 93.38
N VAL A 11 -43.90 61.16 94.32
CA VAL A 11 -44.20 59.76 94.05
C VAL A 11 -45.70 59.71 93.73
N ASN A 12 -46.08 58.83 92.80
CA ASN A 12 -47.45 58.50 92.34
C ASN A 12 -47.87 59.09 90.99
N LYS A 13 -47.47 58.42 89.90
CA LYS A 13 -48.39 58.12 88.78
C LYS A 13 -47.90 57.08 87.76
N LEU A 14 -47.16 56.05 88.16
CA LEU A 14 -47.05 54.82 87.35
C LEU A 14 -47.06 53.63 88.31
N GLY A 15 -48.21 52.97 88.39
CA GLY A 15 -48.49 51.92 89.37
C GLY A 15 -47.64 50.68 89.15
N PHE A 16 -46.62 50.49 89.97
CA PHE A 16 -46.00 49.20 90.21
C PHE A 16 -46.68 48.54 91.40
N LYS A 17 -47.61 47.63 91.11
CA LYS A 17 -48.06 46.65 92.09
C LYS A 17 -46.95 45.62 92.26
N SER A 18 -46.30 45.67 93.41
CA SER A 18 -45.41 44.62 93.92
C SER A 18 -46.21 43.33 94.10
N SER A 19 -46.10 42.44 93.13
CA SER A 19 -46.50 41.03 93.23
C SER A 19 -45.61 40.24 92.29
N GLY A 20 -44.45 39.80 92.78
CA GLY A 20 -43.55 38.97 91.98
C GLY A 20 -42.09 38.83 92.43
N SER A 21 -41.73 38.99 93.70
CA SER A 21 -40.33 38.83 94.15
C SER A 21 -39.75 37.45 93.79
N LYS A 22 -40.56 36.38 93.90
CA LYS A 22 -40.15 35.02 93.52
C LYS A 22 -40.12 34.79 92.00
N GLN A 23 -40.88 35.57 91.24
CA GLN A 23 -40.97 35.45 89.78
C GLN A 23 -39.81 36.18 89.10
N ALA A 24 -39.44 37.37 89.59
CA ALA A 24 -38.25 38.09 89.16
C ALA A 24 -36.95 37.32 89.50
N GLU A 25 -36.90 36.65 90.65
CA GLU A 25 -35.74 35.83 91.05
C GLU A 25 -35.60 34.57 90.18
N ALA A 26 -36.71 33.88 89.88
CA ALA A 26 -36.73 32.74 88.96
C ALA A 26 -36.35 33.13 87.51
N GLU A 27 -36.76 34.32 87.06
CA GLU A 27 -36.39 34.86 85.75
C GLU A 27 -34.91 35.24 85.67
N MET A 28 -34.35 35.83 86.74
CA MET A 28 -32.91 36.09 86.84
C MET A 28 -32.08 34.80 86.84
N ASP A 29 -32.54 33.74 87.50
CA ASP A 29 -31.86 32.44 87.46
C ASP A 29 -31.99 31.76 86.09
N ARG A 30 -33.11 31.96 85.38
CA ARG A 30 -33.26 31.52 83.99
C ARG A 30 -32.28 32.26 83.08
N LEU A 31 -32.19 33.57 83.21
CA LEU A 31 -31.23 34.39 82.46
C LEU A 31 -29.78 34.01 82.78
N ARG A 32 -29.43 33.69 84.03
CA ARG A 32 -28.09 33.18 84.38
C ARG A 32 -27.78 31.86 83.71
N LYS A 33 -28.73 30.92 83.67
CA LYS A 33 -28.59 29.63 82.98
C LYS A 33 -28.45 29.81 81.47
N GLU A 34 -29.26 30.70 80.88
CA GLU A 34 -29.15 31.04 79.46
C GLU A 34 -27.82 31.73 79.14
N ASN A 35 -27.35 32.64 79.99
CA ASN A 35 -26.06 33.31 79.81
C ASN A 35 -24.89 32.32 79.96
N ALA A 36 -24.97 31.38 80.90
CA ALA A 36 -23.99 30.31 81.05
C ALA A 36 -23.98 29.38 79.83
N HIS A 37 -25.15 29.01 79.32
CA HIS A 37 -25.29 28.20 78.11
C HIS A 37 -24.81 28.95 76.86
N LEU A 38 -25.06 30.25 76.75
CA LEU A 38 -24.52 31.08 75.66
C LEU A 38 -23.00 31.20 75.74
N LYS A 39 -22.43 31.39 76.94
CA LYS A 39 -20.97 31.37 77.13
C LYS A 39 -20.36 30.03 76.74
N GLN A 40 -20.98 28.93 77.16
CA GLN A 40 -20.55 27.59 76.77
C GLN A 40 -20.62 27.39 75.25
N LYS A 41 -21.70 27.82 74.60
CA LYS A 41 -21.82 27.79 73.13
C LYS A 41 -20.77 28.66 72.45
N MET A 42 -20.49 29.86 72.96
CA MET A 42 -19.44 30.71 72.40
C MET A 42 -18.06 30.06 72.56
N GLU A 43 -17.79 29.41 73.68
CA GLU A 43 -16.52 28.72 73.92
C GLU A 43 -16.38 27.46 73.06
N GLU A 44 -17.46 26.70 72.85
CA GLU A 44 -17.50 25.58 71.89
C GLU A 44 -17.29 26.03 70.44
N MET A 45 -17.88 27.16 70.05
CA MET A 45 -17.65 27.77 68.73
C MET A 45 -16.22 28.27 68.59
N SER A 46 -15.64 28.86 69.65
CA SER A 46 -14.26 29.32 69.65
C SER A 46 -13.28 28.15 69.55
N LYS A 47 -13.52 27.05 70.29
CA LYS A 47 -12.72 25.80 70.21
C LYS A 47 -12.83 25.11 68.85
N ARG A 48 -14.00 25.16 68.18
CA ARG A 48 -14.15 24.70 66.79
C ARG A 48 -13.40 25.58 65.78
N THR A 49 -13.11 26.82 66.15
CA THR A 49 -12.33 27.78 65.34
C THR A 49 -10.84 27.77 65.69
N GLU A 50 -10.38 26.94 66.66
CA GLU A 50 -8.95 26.79 67.02
C GLU A 50 -8.10 26.14 65.91
N ARG A 51 -8.71 25.44 64.93
CA ARG A 51 -8.02 25.13 63.67
C ARG A 51 -8.12 26.38 62.79
N PRO A 52 -7.02 27.06 62.46
CA PRO A 52 -7.11 28.35 61.79
C PRO A 52 -7.71 28.12 60.39
N PRO A 53 -8.88 28.72 60.07
CA PRO A 53 -9.49 28.62 58.73
C PRO A 53 -8.56 29.15 57.63
N ASP A 54 -7.52 29.91 58.00
CA ASP A 54 -6.47 30.35 57.09
C ASP A 54 -5.52 29.24 56.62
N SER A 55 -5.36 28.12 57.35
CA SER A 55 -4.43 27.05 56.92
C SER A 55 -4.94 26.31 55.69
N ASP A 56 -6.22 25.94 55.66
CA ASP A 56 -6.80 25.22 54.52
C ASP A 56 -7.04 26.16 53.33
N LYS A 57 -7.37 27.43 53.60
CA LYS A 57 -7.41 28.49 52.59
C LYS A 57 -6.03 28.75 51.97
N SER A 58 -4.96 28.77 52.78
CA SER A 58 -3.58 28.93 52.29
C SER A 58 -3.16 27.77 51.40
N LYS A 59 -3.42 26.52 51.80
CA LYS A 59 -3.12 25.34 50.97
C LYS A 59 -3.88 25.33 49.65
N LEU A 60 -5.15 25.76 49.66
CA LEU A 60 -5.94 25.88 48.44
C LEU A 60 -5.36 26.95 47.50
N LEU A 61 -4.96 28.10 48.04
CA LEU A 61 -4.31 29.16 47.26
C LEU A 61 -2.97 28.69 46.68
N GLU A 62 -2.13 28.01 47.47
CA GLU A 62 -0.90 27.40 46.97
C GLU A 62 -1.17 26.38 45.85
N ARG A 63 -2.22 25.56 45.99
CA ARG A 63 -2.62 24.60 44.96
C ARG A 63 -3.08 25.31 43.69
N ILE A 64 -3.88 26.37 43.80
CA ILE A 64 -4.33 27.18 42.65
C ILE A 64 -3.12 27.79 41.95
N LEU A 65 -2.21 28.42 42.69
CA LEU A 65 -0.98 29.00 42.13
C LEU A 65 -0.11 27.96 41.42
N SER A 66 0.02 26.76 42.00
CA SER A 66 0.77 25.66 41.38
C SER A 66 0.15 25.20 40.05
N LEU A 67 -1.19 25.15 39.99
CA LEU A 67 -1.94 24.74 38.80
C LEU A 67 -1.94 25.82 37.73
N GLU A 68 -2.06 27.10 38.11
CA GLU A 68 -1.93 28.24 37.20
C GLU A 68 -0.52 28.30 36.59
N THR A 69 0.51 28.10 37.41
CA THR A 69 1.90 28.04 36.93
C THR A 69 2.10 26.89 35.95
N LEU A 70 1.55 25.71 36.24
CA LEU A 70 1.65 24.56 35.34
C LEU A 70 0.87 24.78 34.04
N ARG A 71 -0.33 25.35 34.12
CA ARG A 71 -1.15 25.72 32.96
C ARG A 71 -0.41 26.72 32.07
N GLU A 72 0.21 27.74 32.66
CA GLU A 72 0.99 28.73 31.92
C GLU A 72 2.19 28.08 31.21
N ARG A 73 2.94 27.22 31.90
CA ARG A 73 4.04 26.46 31.28
C ARG A 73 3.55 25.57 30.13
N ASN A 74 2.46 24.84 30.32
CA ASN A 74 1.88 24.00 29.27
C ASN A 74 1.43 24.84 28.07
N THR A 75 0.84 26.03 28.32
CA THR A 75 0.42 26.95 27.25
C THR A 75 1.63 27.47 26.48
N GLN A 76 2.71 27.86 27.16
CA GLN A 76 3.94 28.30 26.52
C GLN A 76 4.61 27.19 25.70
N GLN A 77 4.60 25.94 26.21
CA GLN A 77 5.11 24.78 25.46
C GLN A 77 4.28 24.48 24.22
N LEU A 78 2.95 24.56 24.30
CA LEU A 78 2.08 24.41 23.13
C LEU A 78 2.37 25.50 22.10
N LEU A 79 2.47 26.76 22.49
CA LEU A 79 2.83 27.85 21.58
C LEU A 79 4.20 27.66 20.93
N ALA A 80 5.19 27.12 21.66
CA ALA A 80 6.50 26.80 21.10
C ALA A 80 6.41 25.67 20.08
N LYS A 81 5.61 24.63 20.37
CA LYS A 81 5.37 23.51 19.46
C LYS A 81 4.59 23.92 18.22
N ASP A 82 3.62 24.80 18.35
CA ASP A 82 2.87 25.36 17.22
C ASP A 82 3.78 26.15 16.28
N LYS A 83 4.71 26.95 16.83
CA LYS A 83 5.73 27.64 16.02
C LYS A 83 6.66 26.67 15.31
N GLU A 84 7.10 25.60 15.97
CA GLU A 84 7.94 24.55 15.37
C GLU A 84 7.19 23.81 14.25
N LEU A 85 5.91 23.53 14.42
CA LEU A 85 5.08 22.93 13.36
C LEU A 85 4.93 23.88 12.17
N GLU A 86 4.77 25.18 12.42
CA GLU A 86 4.64 26.16 11.35
C GLU A 86 5.94 26.32 10.54
N THR A 87 7.10 26.31 11.19
CA THR A 87 8.40 26.35 10.47
C THR A 87 8.62 25.08 9.65
N LEU A 88 8.29 23.91 10.18
CA LEU A 88 8.38 22.64 9.45
C LEU A 88 7.44 22.62 8.24
N ARG A 89 6.21 23.13 8.38
CA ARG A 89 5.28 23.29 7.25
C ARG A 89 5.85 24.20 6.19
N GLN A 90 6.37 25.37 6.55
CA GLN A 90 6.97 26.30 5.59
C GLN A 90 8.16 25.68 4.87
N HIS A 91 9.03 24.95 5.60
CA HIS A 91 10.16 24.24 5.02
C HIS A 91 9.74 23.14 4.03
N LEU A 92 8.68 22.39 4.36
CA LEU A 92 8.10 21.40 3.45
C LEU A 92 7.49 22.05 2.21
N HIS A 93 6.86 23.22 2.34
CA HIS A 93 6.31 23.95 1.19
C HIS A 93 7.43 24.51 0.30
N SER A 94 8.48 25.11 0.87
CA SER A 94 9.59 25.68 0.09
C SER A 94 10.44 24.58 -0.57
N ASN A 95 10.92 23.63 0.22
CA ASN A 95 11.86 22.61 -0.27
C ASN A 95 11.13 21.50 -1.01
N GLY A 96 9.95 21.09 -0.53
CA GLY A 96 9.12 20.14 -1.25
C GLY A 96 8.62 20.70 -2.58
N GLY A 97 8.24 21.98 -2.61
CA GLY A 97 7.83 22.66 -3.85
C GLY A 97 8.94 22.73 -4.89
N GLU A 98 10.16 23.10 -4.49
CA GLU A 98 11.31 23.17 -5.40
C GLU A 98 11.74 21.79 -5.93
N VAL A 99 11.79 20.78 -5.07
CA VAL A 99 12.10 19.40 -5.47
C VAL A 99 11.04 18.85 -6.42
N VAL A 100 9.75 19.08 -6.14
CA VAL A 100 8.65 18.65 -7.02
C VAL A 100 8.72 19.39 -8.36
N ALA A 101 8.98 20.69 -8.37
CA ALA A 101 9.12 21.46 -9.61
C ALA A 101 10.32 21.00 -10.45
N SER A 102 11.45 20.70 -9.81
CA SER A 102 12.65 20.16 -10.47
C SER A 102 12.41 18.78 -11.09
N LEU A 103 11.79 17.86 -10.33
CA LEU A 103 11.40 16.54 -10.84
C LEU A 103 10.40 16.64 -11.99
N GLN A 104 9.42 17.54 -11.88
CA GLN A 104 8.45 17.79 -12.96
C GLN A 104 9.16 18.30 -14.23
N ALA A 105 10.09 19.25 -14.10
CA ALA A 105 10.88 19.75 -15.22
C ALA A 105 11.74 18.66 -15.87
N GLN A 106 12.35 17.77 -15.07
CA GLN A 106 13.10 16.61 -15.57
C GLN A 106 12.21 15.63 -16.35
N LEU A 107 11.00 15.35 -15.86
CA LEU A 107 10.04 14.51 -16.57
C LEU A 107 9.60 15.14 -17.90
N ASP A 108 9.35 16.45 -17.92
CA ASP A 108 8.97 17.17 -19.13
C ASP A 108 10.12 17.23 -20.15
N GLN A 109 11.36 17.34 -19.66
CA GLN A 109 12.55 17.24 -20.51
C GLN A 109 12.68 15.83 -21.11
N GLY A 110 12.56 14.78 -20.30
CA GLY A 110 12.62 13.40 -20.77
C GLY A 110 11.54 13.09 -21.81
N ARG A 111 10.34 13.66 -21.65
CA ARG A 111 9.26 13.56 -22.66
C ARG A 111 9.66 14.21 -23.98
N ARG A 112 10.19 15.43 -23.95
CA ARG A 112 10.64 16.15 -25.16
C ARG A 112 11.77 15.40 -25.88
N GLU A 113 12.71 14.84 -25.13
CA GLU A 113 13.80 14.03 -25.69
C GLU A 113 13.29 12.74 -26.34
N ALA A 114 12.31 12.08 -25.72
CA ALA A 114 11.67 10.90 -26.30
C ALA A 114 10.93 11.23 -27.61
N GLU A 115 10.16 12.32 -27.62
CA GLU A 115 9.48 12.81 -28.83
C GLU A 115 10.47 13.17 -29.96
N TYR A 116 11.62 13.75 -29.61
CA TYR A 116 12.68 14.04 -30.58
C TYR A 116 13.29 12.76 -31.16
N ARG A 117 13.60 11.77 -30.30
CA ARG A 117 14.11 10.46 -30.74
C ARG A 117 13.12 9.75 -31.66
N GLU A 118 11.85 9.77 -31.31
CA GLU A 118 10.78 9.17 -32.11
C GLU A 118 10.70 9.80 -33.51
N LYS A 119 10.75 11.14 -33.61
CA LYS A 119 10.82 11.84 -34.91
C LYS A 119 12.03 11.43 -35.74
N LEU A 120 13.19 11.27 -35.10
CA LEU A 120 14.41 10.83 -35.79
C LEU A 120 14.26 9.39 -36.30
N PHE A 121 13.69 8.49 -35.49
CA PHE A 121 13.41 7.10 -35.91
C PHE A 121 12.44 7.05 -37.09
N GLN A 122 11.40 7.88 -37.09
CA GLN A 122 10.46 7.97 -38.21
C GLN A 122 11.18 8.40 -39.50
N SER A 123 12.00 9.47 -39.45
CA SER A 123 12.79 9.91 -40.59
C SER A 123 13.74 8.83 -41.12
N LEU A 124 14.47 8.15 -40.23
CA LEU A 124 15.38 7.07 -40.61
C LEU A 124 14.65 5.86 -41.21
N SER A 125 13.47 5.54 -40.68
CA SER A 125 12.62 4.48 -41.21
C SER A 125 12.13 4.79 -42.63
N GLU A 126 11.69 6.03 -42.87
CA GLU A 126 11.30 6.52 -44.18
C GLU A 126 12.45 6.47 -45.18
N GLU A 127 13.64 6.96 -44.79
CA GLU A 127 14.85 6.87 -45.62
C GLU A 127 15.23 5.42 -45.93
N THR A 128 15.17 4.54 -44.95
CA THR A 128 15.43 3.10 -45.13
C THR A 128 14.43 2.47 -46.09
N GLY A 129 13.15 2.83 -45.99
CA GLY A 129 12.11 2.42 -46.93
C GLY A 129 12.39 2.90 -48.36
N ASN A 130 12.78 4.16 -48.51
CA ASN A 130 13.15 4.75 -49.79
C ASN A 130 14.36 4.06 -50.42
N LEU A 131 15.39 3.73 -49.63
CA LEU A 131 16.56 2.98 -50.09
C LEU A 131 16.20 1.56 -50.52
N LYS A 132 15.34 0.86 -49.76
CA LYS A 132 14.83 -0.46 -50.17
C LYS A 132 14.10 -0.39 -51.51
N ASN A 133 13.23 0.61 -51.70
CA ASN A 133 12.51 0.80 -52.96
C ASN A 133 13.48 1.09 -54.13
N LYS A 134 14.49 1.94 -53.93
CA LYS A 134 15.55 2.20 -54.93
C LYS A 134 16.32 0.92 -55.25
N LEU A 135 16.67 0.13 -54.24
CA LEU A 135 17.37 -1.14 -54.43
C LEU A 135 16.52 -2.12 -55.25
N VAL A 136 15.23 -2.27 -54.92
CA VAL A 136 14.30 -3.10 -55.71
C VAL A 136 14.22 -2.62 -57.15
N ALA A 137 14.12 -1.30 -57.39
CA ALA A 137 14.10 -0.74 -58.73
C ALA A 137 15.41 -1.01 -59.51
N VAL A 138 16.56 -0.87 -58.87
CA VAL A 138 17.87 -1.20 -59.48
C VAL A 138 17.96 -2.70 -59.76
N SER A 139 17.58 -3.55 -58.82
CA SER A 139 17.56 -5.01 -59.01
C SER A 139 16.64 -5.42 -60.16
N ALA A 140 15.45 -4.81 -60.28
CA ALA A 140 14.54 -5.05 -61.39
C ALA A 140 15.16 -4.62 -62.74
N ARG A 141 15.86 -3.49 -62.79
CA ARG A 141 16.60 -3.05 -63.99
C ARG A 141 17.74 -4.02 -64.33
N CYS A 142 18.52 -4.47 -63.35
CA CYS A 142 19.57 -5.45 -63.57
C CYS A 142 19.01 -6.75 -64.14
N GLN A 143 17.90 -7.25 -63.57
CA GLN A 143 17.20 -8.43 -64.10
C GLN A 143 16.63 -8.21 -65.50
N ALA A 144 16.15 -7.00 -65.82
CA ALA A 144 15.68 -6.67 -67.17
C ALA A 144 16.83 -6.66 -68.18
N LEU A 145 17.99 -6.10 -67.81
CA LEU A 145 19.21 -6.15 -68.63
C LEU A 145 19.72 -7.58 -68.81
N GLU A 146 19.68 -8.39 -67.76
CA GLU A 146 20.06 -9.80 -67.80
C GLU A 146 19.12 -10.63 -68.68
N LYS A 147 17.82 -10.33 -68.67
CA LYS A 147 16.80 -10.91 -69.58
C LYS A 147 16.88 -10.37 -71.02
N GLN A 148 17.47 -9.20 -71.25
CA GLN A 148 17.86 -8.72 -72.58
C GLN A 148 19.17 -9.37 -73.07
N GLY A 149 19.97 -9.93 -72.15
CA GLY A 149 21.16 -10.73 -72.44
C GLY A 149 20.93 -11.91 -73.40
N PRO A 150 19.85 -12.71 -73.30
CA PRO A 150 19.57 -13.76 -74.28
C PRO A 150 19.12 -13.25 -75.66
N ASP A 151 18.51 -12.06 -75.77
CA ASP A 151 18.18 -11.47 -77.09
C ASP A 151 19.41 -10.83 -77.77
N LEU A 152 20.44 -10.46 -77.00
CA LEU A 152 21.77 -10.12 -77.52
C LEU A 152 22.65 -11.36 -77.80
N GLN A 153 22.32 -12.53 -77.25
CA GLN A 153 22.99 -13.80 -77.60
C GLN A 153 22.58 -14.35 -78.97
N ASN A 154 21.49 -13.86 -79.58
CA ASN A 154 21.22 -14.08 -81.00
C ASN A 154 21.97 -13.11 -81.94
N GLY A 155 22.83 -12.23 -81.38
CA GLY A 155 23.82 -11.50 -82.14
C GLY A 155 25.05 -12.36 -82.41
N GLN A 156 25.05 -13.10 -83.51
CA GLN A 156 26.22 -13.79 -84.10
C GLN A 156 27.50 -12.93 -84.28
N GLY A 157 27.47 -11.63 -83.95
CA GLY A 157 28.59 -10.69 -84.11
C GLY A 157 29.65 -10.74 -83.00
N LEU A 158 29.26 -10.77 -81.72
CA LEU A 158 30.23 -10.57 -80.62
C LEU A 158 30.99 -11.85 -80.24
N THR A 159 30.36 -13.02 -80.33
CA THR A 159 31.07 -14.32 -80.15
C THR A 159 31.97 -14.63 -81.35
N GLY A 160 31.58 -14.17 -82.56
CA GLY A 160 32.41 -14.26 -83.76
C GLY A 160 33.65 -13.39 -83.67
N GLU A 161 33.52 -12.13 -83.23
CA GLU A 161 34.68 -11.24 -83.04
C GLU A 161 35.67 -11.78 -82.00
N VAL A 162 35.19 -12.34 -80.88
CA VAL A 162 36.08 -12.94 -79.88
C VAL A 162 36.80 -14.16 -80.44
N ALA A 163 36.10 -15.05 -81.17
CA ALA A 163 36.72 -16.22 -81.81
C ALA A 163 37.75 -15.81 -82.88
N VAL A 164 37.45 -14.78 -83.67
CA VAL A 164 38.38 -14.23 -84.67
C VAL A 164 39.61 -13.64 -84.01
N VAL A 165 39.46 -12.89 -82.91
CA VAL A 165 40.60 -12.34 -82.15
C VAL A 165 41.45 -13.45 -81.55
N GLU A 166 40.84 -14.52 -81.03
CA GLU A 166 41.57 -15.68 -80.54
C GLU A 166 42.36 -16.40 -81.65
N ASP A 167 41.78 -16.55 -82.84
CA ASP A 167 42.48 -17.13 -84.00
C ASP A 167 43.64 -16.25 -84.47
N HIS A 168 43.46 -14.92 -84.50
CA HIS A 168 44.52 -13.99 -84.84
C HIS A 168 45.67 -14.02 -83.82
N LEU A 169 45.35 -14.17 -82.53
CA LEU A 169 46.38 -14.33 -81.49
C LEU A 169 47.14 -15.65 -81.64
N ARG A 170 46.45 -16.74 -81.98
CA ARG A 170 47.10 -18.04 -82.26
C ARG A 170 48.06 -17.94 -83.45
N ASP A 171 47.63 -17.37 -84.57
CA ASP A 171 48.46 -17.18 -85.77
C ASP A 171 49.64 -16.22 -85.50
N ALA A 172 49.43 -15.15 -84.73
CA ALA A 172 50.50 -14.24 -84.34
C ALA A 172 51.55 -14.92 -83.44
N LEU A 173 51.12 -15.79 -82.53
CA LEU A 173 52.03 -16.57 -81.68
C LEU A 173 52.84 -17.58 -82.50
N GLU A 174 52.20 -18.29 -83.43
CA GLU A 174 52.87 -19.23 -84.32
C GLU A 174 53.93 -18.53 -85.17
N LYS A 175 53.58 -17.38 -85.77
CA LYS A 175 54.53 -16.56 -86.54
C LYS A 175 55.67 -16.02 -85.69
N ASN A 176 55.42 -15.58 -84.47
CA ASN A 176 56.49 -15.16 -83.55
C ASN A 176 57.45 -16.30 -83.24
N GLN A 177 56.93 -17.53 -83.09
CA GLN A 177 57.77 -18.69 -82.85
C GLN A 177 58.62 -19.05 -84.09
N GLN A 178 58.05 -18.93 -85.28
CA GLN A 178 58.80 -19.08 -86.54
C GLN A 178 59.90 -18.02 -86.69
N TRP A 179 59.60 -16.75 -86.36
CA TRP A 179 60.60 -15.66 -86.36
C TRP A 179 61.74 -15.91 -85.39
N LEU A 180 61.44 -16.43 -84.19
CA LEU A 180 62.45 -16.77 -83.20
C LEU A 180 63.40 -17.86 -83.72
N VAL A 181 62.86 -18.90 -84.35
CA VAL A 181 63.67 -19.98 -84.96
C VAL A 181 64.54 -19.43 -86.10
N TYR A 182 63.97 -18.58 -86.95
CA TYR A 182 64.72 -17.93 -88.02
C TYR A 182 65.86 -17.07 -87.49
N ASP A 183 65.62 -16.27 -86.44
CA ASP A 183 66.65 -15.42 -85.85
C ASP A 183 67.76 -16.25 -85.20
N GLN A 184 67.43 -17.35 -84.50
CA GLN A 184 68.42 -18.30 -83.98
C GLN A 184 69.27 -18.94 -85.08
N GLN A 185 68.67 -19.33 -86.21
CA GLN A 185 69.40 -19.86 -87.36
C GLN A 185 70.32 -18.80 -87.97
N ARG A 186 69.83 -17.58 -88.11
CA ARG A 186 70.61 -16.44 -88.60
C ARG A 186 71.78 -16.13 -87.67
N GLU A 187 71.57 -16.14 -86.36
CA GLU A 187 72.65 -15.96 -85.38
C GLU A 187 73.69 -17.07 -85.47
N ALA A 188 73.27 -18.33 -85.61
CA ALA A 188 74.17 -19.46 -85.77
C ALA A 188 75.01 -19.32 -87.05
N TYR A 189 74.38 -18.97 -88.17
CA TYR A 189 75.08 -18.70 -89.43
C TYR A 189 76.09 -17.57 -89.32
N VAL A 190 75.72 -16.44 -88.68
CA VAL A 190 76.65 -15.32 -88.46
C VAL A 190 77.83 -15.76 -87.58
N LYS A 191 77.58 -16.54 -86.53
CA LYS A 191 78.65 -17.10 -85.69
C LYS A 191 79.60 -18.00 -86.48
N GLU A 192 79.08 -18.85 -87.36
CA GLU A 192 79.89 -19.69 -88.25
C GLU A 192 80.72 -18.86 -89.25
N VAL A 193 80.10 -17.85 -89.88
CA VAL A 193 80.82 -16.94 -90.80
C VAL A 193 81.92 -16.19 -90.05
N LEU A 194 81.65 -15.68 -88.85
CA LEU A 194 82.67 -15.01 -88.03
C LEU A 194 83.81 -15.96 -87.66
N ALA A 195 83.50 -17.19 -87.25
CA ALA A 195 84.52 -18.20 -86.96
C ALA A 195 85.38 -18.48 -88.20
N ARG A 196 84.75 -18.61 -89.38
CA ARG A 196 85.47 -18.81 -90.64
C ARG A 196 86.32 -17.62 -91.03
N THR A 197 85.84 -16.40 -90.82
CA THR A 197 86.62 -15.17 -91.05
C THR A 197 87.83 -15.14 -90.13
N VAL A 198 87.69 -15.47 -88.85
CA VAL A 198 88.82 -15.54 -87.91
C VAL A 198 89.82 -16.62 -88.33
N GLU A 199 89.37 -17.80 -88.76
CA GLU A 199 90.26 -18.84 -89.32
C GLU A 199 91.03 -18.33 -90.53
N LEU A 200 90.35 -17.67 -91.47
CA LEU A 200 90.97 -17.12 -92.67
C LEU A 200 91.92 -15.96 -92.34
N GLU A 201 91.57 -15.09 -91.40
CA GLU A 201 92.45 -14.04 -90.88
C GLU A 201 93.69 -14.64 -90.23
N GLN A 202 93.56 -15.74 -89.49
CA GLN A 202 94.70 -16.42 -88.90
C GLN A 202 95.60 -17.04 -89.98
N GLN A 203 95.02 -17.67 -91.02
CA GLN A 203 95.76 -18.15 -92.19
C GLN A 203 96.45 -17.00 -92.94
N LEU A 204 95.76 -15.86 -93.12
CA LEU A 204 96.31 -14.67 -93.76
C LEU A 204 97.43 -14.06 -92.91
N ASN A 205 97.29 -14.02 -91.59
CA ASN A 205 98.33 -13.53 -90.68
C ASN A 205 99.55 -14.45 -90.68
N GLN A 206 99.38 -15.76 -90.75
CA GLN A 206 100.48 -16.71 -90.94
C GLN A 206 101.15 -16.52 -92.31
N ALA A 207 100.37 -16.36 -93.37
CA ALA A 207 100.88 -16.05 -94.72
C ALA A 207 101.56 -14.68 -94.77
N ASN A 208 101.05 -13.67 -94.06
CA ASN A 208 101.63 -12.34 -93.92
C ASN A 208 102.89 -12.35 -93.08
N GLN A 209 103.01 -13.19 -92.05
CA GLN A 209 104.27 -13.39 -91.33
C GLN A 209 105.31 -14.07 -92.23
N ALA A 210 104.89 -15.05 -93.04
CA ALA A 210 105.73 -15.65 -94.07
C ALA A 210 106.14 -14.63 -95.15
N LEU A 211 105.23 -13.73 -95.54
CA LEU A 211 105.50 -12.63 -96.45
C LEU A 211 106.33 -11.51 -95.80
N GLN A 212 106.19 -11.19 -94.51
CA GLN A 212 107.01 -10.20 -93.79
C GLN A 212 108.44 -10.69 -93.60
N GLN A 213 108.65 -12.00 -93.51
CA GLN A 213 109.99 -12.58 -93.66
C GLN A 213 110.56 -12.37 -95.07
N GLN A 214 109.70 -12.20 -96.10
CA GLN A 214 110.09 -11.86 -97.48
C GLN A 214 110.05 -10.34 -97.79
N HIS A 215 109.30 -9.54 -97.04
CA HIS A 215 109.05 -8.10 -97.21
C HIS A 215 109.71 -7.27 -96.10
N LYS A 216 110.94 -7.64 -95.72
CA LYS A 216 111.92 -6.68 -95.18
C LYS A 216 112.42 -5.69 -96.27
N GLU A 217 111.62 -5.50 -97.31
CA GLU A 217 111.76 -4.62 -98.46
C GLU A 217 110.34 -4.12 -98.84
N GLY A 218 110.02 -2.85 -98.55
CA GLY A 218 108.84 -2.17 -99.09
C GLY A 218 107.89 -1.56 -98.05
N CYS A 219 107.57 -0.27 -98.24
CA CYS A 219 106.99 0.68 -97.29
C CYS A 219 105.54 1.10 -97.65
N SER A 220 104.83 1.73 -96.68
CA SER A 220 104.02 2.98 -96.82
C SER A 220 102.47 2.97 -96.58
N ASP A 221 102.08 3.65 -95.49
CA ASP A 221 101.10 4.74 -95.21
C ASP A 221 99.63 4.91 -95.71
N ALA A 222 98.78 5.29 -94.71
CA ALA A 222 97.72 6.35 -94.63
C ALA A 222 96.25 6.10 -95.13
N PRO A 223 95.22 6.94 -94.77
CA PRO A 223 94.82 7.58 -93.48
C PRO A 223 93.28 7.57 -93.16
N GLU A 224 92.87 7.86 -91.90
CA GLU A 224 91.46 7.96 -91.41
C GLU A 224 90.99 9.41 -91.16
N LYS A 225 89.82 9.83 -91.71
CA LYS A 225 89.18 11.16 -91.44
C LYS A 225 87.63 11.17 -91.32
N SER A 226 86.97 10.03 -91.12
CA SER A 226 85.48 9.93 -91.10
C SER A 226 84.83 9.83 -89.71
N SER A 227 85.61 9.93 -88.61
CA SER A 227 85.17 9.55 -87.25
C SER A 227 84.36 10.63 -86.49
N SER A 228 84.62 11.92 -86.72
CA SER A 228 84.16 12.98 -85.81
C SER A 228 82.64 13.24 -85.80
N GLN A 229 81.96 13.18 -86.96
CA GLN A 229 80.51 13.47 -87.04
C GLN A 229 79.65 12.34 -86.49
N LEU A 230 80.13 11.10 -86.61
CA LEU A 230 79.45 9.93 -86.07
C LEU A 230 79.44 9.95 -84.53
N GLN A 231 80.54 10.44 -83.94
CA GLN A 231 80.71 10.53 -82.51
C GLN A 231 79.74 11.53 -81.84
N GLU A 232 79.55 12.72 -82.44
CA GLU A 232 78.61 13.73 -81.92
C GLU A 232 77.15 13.26 -81.89
N TYR A 233 76.73 12.45 -82.89
CA TYR A 233 75.37 11.89 -82.92
C TYR A 233 75.13 10.91 -81.76
N TYR A 234 76.09 10.04 -81.46
CA TYR A 234 75.99 9.10 -80.34
C TYR A 234 76.04 9.80 -78.98
N ASP A 235 76.86 10.83 -78.84
CA ASP A 235 76.94 11.63 -77.60
C ASP A 235 75.60 12.31 -77.30
N LYS A 236 74.94 12.85 -78.32
CA LYS A 236 73.61 13.47 -78.18
C LYS A 236 72.54 12.46 -77.76
N LEU A 237 72.54 11.27 -78.34
CA LEU A 237 71.61 10.18 -78.00
C LEU A 237 71.81 9.71 -76.56
N LEU A 238 73.06 9.53 -76.13
CA LEU A 238 73.42 9.16 -74.75
C LEU A 238 72.97 10.21 -73.73
N LEU A 239 73.14 11.49 -74.04
CA LEU A 239 72.72 12.58 -73.17
C LEU A 239 71.20 12.60 -72.99
N GLN A 240 70.44 12.36 -74.07
CA GLN A 240 68.98 12.27 -74.03
C GLN A 240 68.53 11.05 -73.21
N ALA A 241 69.14 9.89 -73.40
CA ALA A 241 68.84 8.68 -72.62
C ALA A 241 69.11 8.89 -71.12
N LYS A 242 70.22 9.55 -70.75
CA LYS A 242 70.53 9.90 -69.36
C LYS A 242 69.44 10.77 -68.73
N ARG A 243 69.02 11.85 -69.42
CA ARG A 243 67.94 12.73 -68.94
C ARG A 243 66.62 11.97 -68.74
N HIS A 244 66.27 11.05 -69.65
CA HIS A 244 65.07 10.24 -69.49
C HIS A 244 65.16 9.30 -68.28
N VAL A 245 66.32 8.67 -68.05
CA VAL A 245 66.52 7.80 -66.88
C VAL A 245 66.46 8.61 -65.58
N GLU A 246 67.06 9.79 -65.53
CA GLU A 246 66.98 10.70 -64.38
C GLU A 246 65.53 11.12 -64.10
N ALA A 247 64.78 11.54 -65.12
CA ALA A 247 63.37 11.90 -64.98
C ALA A 247 62.50 10.74 -64.49
N GLN A 248 62.78 9.51 -64.96
CA GLN A 248 62.08 8.30 -64.49
C GLN A 248 62.44 7.96 -63.05
N LYS A 249 63.71 8.13 -62.63
CA LYS A 249 64.12 7.95 -61.23
C LYS A 249 63.43 8.94 -60.30
N GLU A 250 63.34 10.20 -60.70
CA GLU A 250 62.60 11.21 -59.92
C GLU A 250 61.11 10.90 -59.84
N ALA A 251 60.49 10.46 -60.94
CA ALA A 251 59.09 10.05 -60.95
C ALA A 251 58.85 8.83 -60.04
N ALA A 252 59.73 7.83 -60.07
CA ALA A 252 59.68 6.67 -59.18
C ALA A 252 59.84 7.07 -57.70
N ALA A 253 60.77 7.98 -57.39
CA ALA A 253 60.96 8.49 -56.03
C ALA A 253 59.72 9.23 -55.51
N ARG A 254 59.07 10.06 -56.35
CA ARG A 254 57.81 10.73 -56.01
C ARG A 254 56.69 9.73 -55.73
N ALA A 255 56.49 8.77 -56.63
CA ALA A 255 55.47 7.74 -56.47
C ALA A 255 55.69 6.89 -55.20
N GLN A 256 56.94 6.56 -54.88
CA GLN A 256 57.29 5.83 -53.65
C GLN A 256 56.99 6.64 -52.39
N GLY A 257 57.22 7.96 -52.41
CA GLY A 257 56.84 8.87 -51.34
C GLY A 257 55.32 8.93 -51.12
N GLU A 258 54.55 9.09 -52.20
CA GLU A 258 53.08 9.11 -52.16
C GLU A 258 52.49 7.79 -51.63
N LEU A 259 53.04 6.65 -52.06
CA LEU A 259 52.67 5.33 -51.53
C LEU A 259 52.94 5.22 -50.03
N GLY A 260 54.10 5.71 -49.55
CA GLY A 260 54.44 5.70 -48.13
C GLY A 260 53.52 6.59 -47.29
N GLU A 261 53.11 7.74 -47.80
CA GLU A 261 52.13 8.61 -47.13
C GLU A 261 50.74 7.96 -47.07
N LEU A 262 50.29 7.33 -48.17
CA LEU A 262 49.01 6.66 -48.20
C LEU A 262 48.96 5.47 -47.23
N GLN A 263 50.06 4.71 -47.16
CA GLN A 263 50.19 3.61 -46.21
C GLN A 263 50.10 4.10 -44.76
N ARG A 264 50.81 5.18 -44.41
CA ARG A 264 50.75 5.77 -43.07
C ARG A 264 49.33 6.22 -42.70
N ARG A 265 48.63 6.89 -43.63
CA ARG A 265 47.23 7.30 -43.42
C ARG A 265 46.29 6.11 -43.23
N TYR A 266 46.56 5.01 -43.94
CA TYR A 266 45.78 3.77 -43.78
C TYR A 266 46.02 3.16 -42.40
N GLU A 267 47.28 3.09 -41.95
CA GLU A 267 47.65 2.59 -40.61
C GLU A 267 47.02 3.44 -39.50
N GLU A 268 47.07 4.77 -39.61
CA GLU A 268 46.41 5.72 -38.70
C GLU A 268 44.89 5.46 -38.64
N ARG A 269 44.22 5.32 -39.80
CA ARG A 269 42.79 5.00 -39.84
C ARG A 269 42.48 3.62 -39.25
N CYS A 270 43.34 2.63 -39.43
CA CYS A 270 43.17 1.33 -38.82
C CYS A 270 43.23 1.42 -37.29
N MET A 271 44.15 2.22 -36.73
CA MET A 271 44.20 2.48 -35.29
C MET A 271 42.95 3.19 -34.78
N GLU A 272 42.52 4.26 -35.45
CA GLU A 272 41.30 5.00 -35.10
C GLU A 272 40.06 4.09 -35.09
N LEU A 273 39.96 3.17 -36.05
CA LEU A 273 38.87 2.18 -36.10
C LEU A 273 38.90 1.21 -34.92
N VAL A 274 40.09 0.77 -34.48
CA VAL A 274 40.24 -0.10 -33.32
C VAL A 274 39.86 0.65 -32.05
N GLU A 275 40.37 1.87 -31.86
CA GLU A 275 40.04 2.71 -30.70
C GLU A 275 38.54 3.01 -30.62
N ALA A 276 37.91 3.39 -31.74
CA ALA A 276 36.47 3.63 -31.81
C ALA A 276 35.66 2.37 -31.46
N ARG A 277 36.13 1.18 -31.89
CA ARG A 277 35.49 -0.10 -31.56
C ARG A 277 35.61 -0.40 -30.05
N GLU A 278 36.76 -0.16 -29.45
CA GLU A 278 36.98 -0.36 -28.02
C GLU A 278 36.13 0.59 -27.18
N GLN A 279 36.07 1.88 -27.57
CA GLN A 279 35.20 2.88 -26.93
C GLN A 279 33.73 2.46 -26.99
N LEU A 280 33.24 2.07 -28.17
CA LEU A 280 31.86 1.61 -28.32
C LEU A 280 31.58 0.37 -27.46
N GLN A 281 32.53 -0.55 -27.33
CA GLN A 281 32.39 -1.72 -26.48
C GLN A 281 32.35 -1.34 -24.99
N ALA A 282 33.20 -0.40 -24.56
CA ALA A 282 33.21 0.12 -23.19
C ALA A 282 31.90 0.84 -22.85
N GLU A 283 31.40 1.70 -23.76
CA GLU A 283 30.10 2.38 -23.60
C GLU A 283 28.95 1.38 -23.50
N ARG A 284 28.94 0.33 -24.33
CA ARG A 284 27.92 -0.74 -24.26
C ARG A 284 27.95 -1.46 -22.93
N LEU A 285 29.13 -1.75 -22.37
CA LEU A 285 29.26 -2.41 -21.08
C LEU A 285 28.82 -1.49 -19.94
N SER A 286 29.23 -0.22 -19.97
CA SER A 286 28.81 0.81 -19.03
C SER A 286 27.29 1.00 -19.05
N SER A 287 26.70 1.16 -20.23
CA SER A 287 25.25 1.28 -20.41
C SER A 287 24.47 0.06 -19.91
N LYS A 288 24.99 -1.16 -20.12
CA LYS A 288 24.38 -2.37 -19.54
C LYS A 288 24.44 -2.36 -18.02
N HIS A 289 25.54 -1.89 -17.44
CA HIS A 289 25.71 -1.80 -16.00
C HIS A 289 24.73 -0.80 -15.39
N THR A 290 24.65 0.42 -15.93
CA THR A 290 23.72 1.46 -15.43
C THR A 290 22.27 1.01 -15.51
N VAL A 291 21.84 0.43 -16.65
CA VAL A 291 20.48 -0.13 -16.79
C VAL A 291 20.24 -1.28 -15.80
N GLY A 292 21.26 -2.09 -15.53
CA GLY A 292 21.19 -3.16 -14.52
C GLY A 292 21.00 -2.62 -13.11
N GLU A 293 21.69 -1.55 -12.74
CA GLU A 293 21.57 -0.89 -11.44
C GLU A 293 20.21 -0.19 -11.27
N GLU A 294 19.74 0.52 -12.29
CA GLU A 294 18.41 1.14 -12.29
C GLU A 294 17.31 0.09 -12.10
N ARG A 295 17.42 -1.05 -12.80
CA ARG A 295 16.48 -2.18 -12.62
C ARG A 295 16.50 -2.73 -11.20
N LYS A 296 17.69 -2.88 -10.59
CA LYS A 296 17.80 -3.33 -9.19
C LYS A 296 17.16 -2.33 -8.24
N TYR A 297 17.47 -1.04 -8.37
CA TYR A 297 16.88 0.00 -7.52
C TYR A 297 15.35 0.07 -7.68
N SER A 298 14.85 -0.05 -8.91
CA SER A 298 13.42 -0.13 -9.19
C SER A 298 12.77 -1.37 -8.57
N ALA A 299 13.43 -2.53 -8.64
CA ALA A 299 12.95 -3.76 -8.03
C ALA A 299 12.88 -3.62 -6.49
N ASP A 300 13.95 -3.13 -5.87
CA ASP A 300 14.01 -2.91 -4.41
C ASP A 300 12.94 -1.91 -3.95
N ARG A 301 12.69 -0.86 -4.74
CA ARG A 301 11.59 0.08 -4.46
C ARG A 301 10.23 -0.60 -4.54
N ALA A 302 10.01 -1.46 -5.54
CA ALA A 302 8.77 -2.20 -5.67
C ALA A 302 8.58 -3.20 -4.52
N ASP A 303 9.64 -3.86 -4.06
CA ASP A 303 9.61 -4.76 -2.89
C ASP A 303 9.29 -4.03 -1.59
N ARG A 304 9.84 -2.82 -1.38
CA ARG A 304 9.47 -1.97 -0.24
C ARG A 304 7.98 -1.61 -0.27
N MET A 305 7.49 -1.16 -1.42
CA MET A 305 6.07 -0.82 -1.57
C MET A 305 5.16 -2.03 -1.35
N ARG A 306 5.53 -3.22 -1.86
CA ARG A 306 4.81 -4.47 -1.59
C ARG A 306 4.76 -4.78 -0.09
N SER A 307 5.90 -4.71 0.59
CA SER A 307 5.98 -4.98 2.03
C SER A 307 5.16 -3.99 2.85
N GLU A 308 5.11 -2.71 2.45
CA GLU A 308 4.27 -1.70 3.08
C GLU A 308 2.79 -2.03 2.89
N LEU A 309 2.36 -2.41 1.68
CA LEU A 309 0.99 -2.84 1.40
C LEU A 309 0.58 -4.06 2.25
N ASP A 310 1.42 -5.10 2.28
CA ASP A 310 1.16 -6.29 3.10
C ASP A 310 1.04 -5.94 4.59
N SER A 311 1.85 -5.00 5.08
CA SER A 311 1.74 -4.50 6.46
C SER A 311 0.45 -3.71 6.70
N MET A 312 0.01 -2.87 5.75
CA MET A 312 -1.26 -2.16 5.83
C MET A 312 -2.43 -3.14 5.87
N ASP A 313 -2.42 -4.16 5.00
CA ASP A 313 -3.48 -5.17 4.92
C ASP A 313 -3.58 -5.98 6.21
N ALA A 314 -2.45 -6.38 6.80
CA ALA A 314 -2.44 -7.06 8.10
C ALA A 314 -3.08 -6.21 9.21
N ARG A 315 -2.74 -4.91 9.28
CA ARG A 315 -3.35 -3.95 10.23
C ARG A 315 -4.85 -3.78 10.00
N LEU A 316 -5.27 -3.74 8.74
CA LEU A 316 -6.67 -3.62 8.38
C LEU A 316 -7.47 -4.87 8.79
N GLU A 317 -6.91 -6.06 8.62
CA GLU A 317 -7.51 -7.31 9.10
C GLU A 317 -7.59 -7.37 10.63
N GLU A 318 -6.60 -6.85 11.35
CA GLU A 318 -6.67 -6.72 12.81
C GLU A 318 -7.79 -5.77 13.25
N GLU A 319 -7.93 -4.61 12.61
CA GLU A 319 -9.02 -3.68 12.90
C GLU A 319 -10.40 -4.28 12.55
N ARG A 320 -10.51 -5.06 11.46
CA ARG A 320 -11.72 -5.81 11.15
C ARG A 320 -12.08 -6.80 12.24
N LYS A 321 -11.10 -7.54 12.78
CA LYS A 321 -11.32 -8.47 13.90
C LYS A 321 -11.76 -7.74 15.17
N ARG A 322 -11.07 -6.66 15.54
CA ARG A 322 -11.43 -5.82 16.70
C ARG A 322 -12.85 -5.26 16.56
N SER A 323 -13.21 -4.79 15.35
CA SER A 323 -14.55 -4.29 15.06
C SER A 323 -15.62 -5.39 15.20
N ALA A 324 -15.36 -6.60 14.71
CA ALA A 324 -16.26 -7.74 14.86
C ALA A 324 -16.44 -8.15 16.34
N GLU A 325 -15.36 -8.15 17.13
CA GLU A 325 -15.42 -8.41 18.57
C GLU A 325 -16.23 -7.36 19.32
N LEU A 326 -16.03 -6.07 19.01
CA LEU A 326 -16.82 -4.98 19.60
C LEU A 326 -18.30 -5.09 19.23
N LEU A 327 -18.60 -5.45 17.98
CA LEU A 327 -19.98 -5.67 17.54
C LEU A 327 -20.65 -6.79 18.33
N LEU A 328 -19.94 -7.90 18.61
CA LEU A 328 -20.44 -8.99 19.44
C LEU A 328 -20.73 -8.52 20.87
N GLN A 329 -19.84 -7.71 21.46
CA GLN A 329 -20.06 -7.13 22.79
C GLN A 329 -21.28 -6.21 22.83
N VAL A 330 -21.43 -5.32 21.85
CA VAL A 330 -22.60 -4.43 21.74
C VAL A 330 -23.89 -5.24 21.65
N ASN A 331 -23.92 -6.29 20.81
CA ASN A 331 -25.09 -7.17 20.69
C ASN A 331 -25.43 -7.88 22.00
N LEU A 332 -24.42 -8.35 22.74
CA LEU A 332 -24.65 -8.98 24.05
C LEU A 332 -25.24 -7.99 25.06
N LEU A 333 -24.71 -6.77 25.12
CA LEU A 333 -25.21 -5.70 25.99
C LEU A 333 -26.66 -5.33 25.63
N GLN A 334 -26.96 -5.18 24.34
CA GLN A 334 -28.32 -4.91 23.87
C GLN A 334 -29.30 -6.02 24.27
N LYS A 335 -28.90 -7.30 24.12
CA LYS A 335 -29.70 -8.44 24.56
C LYS A 335 -29.93 -8.46 26.07
N THR A 336 -28.90 -8.15 26.84
CA THR A 336 -28.96 -8.12 28.31
C THR A 336 -29.90 -7.02 28.78
N LEU A 337 -29.82 -5.84 28.17
CA LEU A 337 -30.70 -4.72 28.46
C LEU A 337 -32.17 -5.04 28.16
N LEU A 338 -32.45 -5.74 27.06
CA LEU A 338 -33.80 -6.19 26.72
C LEU A 338 -34.34 -7.17 27.77
N ASN A 339 -33.54 -8.17 28.16
CA ASN A 339 -33.92 -9.13 29.19
C ASN A 339 -34.17 -8.44 30.54
N GLN A 340 -33.31 -7.50 30.94
CA GLN A 340 -33.48 -6.74 32.18
C GLN A 340 -34.78 -5.93 32.18
N ASN A 341 -35.16 -5.34 31.04
CA ASN A 341 -36.42 -4.63 30.91
C ASN A 341 -37.63 -5.59 31.02
N GLU A 342 -37.54 -6.79 30.43
CA GLU A 342 -38.58 -7.82 30.61
C GLU A 342 -38.71 -8.27 32.07
N GLU A 343 -37.59 -8.45 32.78
CA GLU A 343 -37.58 -8.78 34.21
C GLU A 343 -38.19 -7.65 35.04
N GLN A 344 -37.82 -6.39 34.79
CA GLN A 344 -38.42 -5.23 35.44
C GLN A 344 -39.95 -5.18 35.24
N ARG A 345 -40.44 -5.50 34.03
CA ARG A 345 -41.88 -5.60 33.76
C ARG A 345 -42.54 -6.71 34.58
N ARG A 346 -41.91 -7.88 34.70
CA ARG A 346 -42.42 -8.99 35.54
C ARG A 346 -42.47 -8.62 37.01
N VAL A 347 -41.41 -7.97 37.52
CA VAL A 347 -41.34 -7.49 38.91
C VAL A 347 -42.46 -6.48 39.17
N ALA A 348 -42.67 -5.49 38.30
CA ALA A 348 -43.74 -4.51 38.45
C ALA A 348 -45.14 -5.14 38.52
N ILE A 349 -45.40 -6.18 37.71
CA ILE A 349 -46.66 -6.93 37.75
C ILE A 349 -46.82 -7.67 39.10
N LEU A 350 -45.76 -8.31 39.59
CA LEU A 350 -45.78 -9.01 40.88
C LEU A 350 -45.97 -8.03 42.05
N GLU A 351 -45.32 -6.87 42.02
CA GLU A 351 -45.51 -5.81 43.01
C GLU A 351 -46.95 -5.31 43.05
N GLN A 352 -47.56 -5.10 41.88
CA GLN A 352 -48.98 -4.73 41.79
C GLN A 352 -49.88 -5.83 42.38
N HIS A 353 -49.60 -7.11 42.09
CA HIS A 353 -50.35 -8.22 42.66
C HIS A 353 -50.25 -8.28 44.18
N ILE A 354 -49.03 -8.12 44.74
CA ILE A 354 -48.80 -8.10 46.20
C ILE A 354 -49.57 -6.95 46.84
N GLN A 355 -49.54 -5.75 46.26
CA GLN A 355 -50.28 -4.59 46.77
C GLN A 355 -51.80 -4.83 46.76
N GLN A 356 -52.31 -5.43 45.68
CA GLN A 356 -53.73 -5.77 45.57
C GLN A 356 -54.12 -6.82 46.63
N SER A 357 -53.34 -7.91 46.77
CA SER A 357 -53.57 -8.92 47.81
C SER A 357 -53.51 -8.34 49.23
N ALA A 358 -52.57 -7.44 49.51
CA ALA A 358 -52.47 -6.76 50.80
C ALA A 358 -53.69 -5.88 51.09
N LYS A 359 -54.22 -5.19 50.07
CA LYS A 359 -55.45 -4.40 50.17
C LYS A 359 -56.66 -5.29 50.43
N ASP A 360 -56.78 -6.39 49.69
CA ASP A 360 -57.88 -7.35 49.84
C ASP A 360 -57.87 -7.99 51.23
N PHE A 361 -56.70 -8.39 51.73
CA PHE A 361 -56.53 -8.87 53.11
C PHE A 361 -56.95 -7.81 54.16
N GLY A 362 -56.63 -6.53 53.92
CA GLY A 362 -57.07 -5.43 54.77
C GLY A 362 -58.60 -5.30 54.81
N ASN A 363 -59.26 -5.41 53.65
CA ASN A 363 -60.71 -5.38 53.53
C ASN A 363 -61.35 -6.57 54.25
N GLU A 364 -60.87 -7.80 54.00
CA GLU A 364 -61.35 -9.01 54.67
C GLU A 364 -61.22 -8.93 56.20
N LYS A 365 -60.15 -8.29 56.71
CA LYS A 365 -59.98 -8.05 58.14
C LYS A 365 -61.07 -7.12 58.69
N LEU A 366 -61.42 -6.05 57.98
CA LEU A 366 -62.51 -5.15 58.36
C LEU A 366 -63.86 -5.88 58.32
N ASP A 367 -64.12 -6.68 57.29
CA ASP A 367 -65.33 -7.49 57.18
C ASP A 367 -65.43 -8.49 58.33
N ARG A 368 -64.33 -9.16 58.68
CA ARG A 368 -64.27 -10.08 59.82
C ARG A 368 -64.57 -9.35 61.13
N GLN A 369 -64.01 -8.16 61.35
CA GLN A 369 -64.30 -7.35 62.54
C GLN A 369 -65.77 -6.93 62.59
N SER A 370 -66.35 -6.53 61.46
CA SER A 370 -67.76 -6.21 61.33
C SER A 370 -68.65 -7.40 61.68
N LEU A 371 -68.36 -8.58 61.11
CA LEU A 371 -69.07 -9.83 61.41
C LEU A 371 -68.92 -10.24 62.89
N GLN A 372 -67.72 -10.10 63.47
CA GLN A 372 -67.52 -10.34 64.90
C GLN A 372 -68.37 -9.39 65.77
N HIS A 373 -68.46 -8.11 65.39
CA HIS A 373 -69.29 -7.15 66.10
C HIS A 373 -70.78 -7.51 65.98
N GLN A 374 -71.25 -7.87 64.78
CA GLN A 374 -72.61 -8.34 64.55
C GLN A 374 -72.92 -9.59 65.38
N LEU A 375 -72.02 -10.57 65.40
CA LEU A 375 -72.17 -11.78 66.22
C LEU A 375 -72.27 -11.44 67.70
N HIS A 376 -71.42 -10.56 68.22
CA HIS A 376 -71.47 -10.15 69.62
C HIS A 376 -72.78 -9.44 69.97
N LYS A 377 -73.32 -8.64 69.04
CA LYS A 377 -74.64 -8.01 69.17
C LYS A 377 -75.76 -9.05 69.23
N VAL A 378 -75.76 -10.03 68.31
CA VAL A 378 -76.72 -11.14 68.31
C VAL A 378 -76.63 -11.94 69.62
N LEU A 379 -75.42 -12.29 70.06
CA LEU A 379 -75.22 -12.99 71.34
C LEU A 379 -75.77 -12.18 72.52
N LYS A 380 -75.56 -10.87 72.55
CA LYS A 380 -76.10 -10.01 73.62
C LYS A 380 -77.63 -9.99 73.63
N GLU A 381 -78.27 -9.92 72.47
CA GLU A 381 -79.73 -10.00 72.36
C GLU A 381 -80.24 -11.40 72.74
N LEU A 382 -79.52 -12.47 72.39
CA LEU A 382 -79.86 -13.84 72.84
C LEU A 382 -79.75 -13.98 74.37
N HIS A 383 -78.74 -13.39 75.00
CA HIS A 383 -78.64 -13.38 76.47
C HIS A 383 -79.80 -12.58 77.09
N LYS A 384 -80.16 -11.42 76.54
CA LYS A 384 -81.35 -10.68 77.00
C LYS A 384 -82.64 -11.47 76.84
N ALA A 385 -82.82 -12.12 75.69
CA ALA A 385 -83.99 -12.98 75.43
C ALA A 385 -84.02 -14.14 76.43
N ARG A 386 -82.88 -14.76 76.71
CA ARG A 386 -82.75 -15.80 77.75
C ARG A 386 -83.08 -15.26 79.15
N ASP A 387 -82.58 -14.09 79.53
CA ASP A 387 -82.90 -13.48 80.84
C ASP A 387 -84.38 -13.07 80.94
N GLN A 388 -85.00 -12.68 79.82
CA GLN A 388 -86.44 -12.44 79.75
C GLN A 388 -87.21 -13.75 79.92
N ILE A 389 -86.79 -14.84 79.26
CA ILE A 389 -87.35 -16.18 79.46
C ILE A 389 -87.25 -16.58 80.93
N THR A 390 -86.07 -16.49 81.55
CA THR A 390 -85.88 -16.82 82.97
C THR A 390 -86.72 -15.95 83.91
N ARG A 391 -86.92 -14.66 83.60
CA ARG A 391 -87.81 -13.75 84.35
C ARG A 391 -89.29 -14.11 84.19
N LEU A 392 -89.70 -14.51 82.99
CA LEU A 392 -91.06 -15.00 82.71
C LEU A 392 -91.29 -16.35 83.38
N GLU A 393 -90.33 -17.28 83.32
CA GLU A 393 -90.35 -18.55 84.04
C GLU A 393 -90.47 -18.34 85.56
N SER A 394 -89.69 -17.43 86.13
CA SER A 394 -89.76 -17.10 87.57
C SER A 394 -91.00 -16.30 87.97
N SER A 395 -91.62 -15.54 87.06
CA SER A 395 -92.95 -14.93 87.28
C SER A 395 -94.08 -15.95 87.16
N ASN A 396 -93.99 -16.90 86.22
CA ASN A 396 -94.88 -18.05 86.13
C ASN A 396 -94.79 -18.92 87.39
N GLN A 397 -93.58 -19.11 87.91
CA GLN A 397 -93.31 -19.85 89.14
C GLN A 397 -93.79 -19.12 90.41
N LYS A 398 -94.03 -17.80 90.36
CA LYS A 398 -94.65 -17.00 91.44
C LYS A 398 -96.18 -16.85 91.31
N GLN A 399 -96.76 -17.15 90.14
CA GLN A 399 -98.21 -17.17 89.93
C GLN A 399 -98.82 -18.57 90.05
N GLN A 400 -98.03 -19.60 90.30
CA GLN A 400 -98.50 -20.95 90.57
C GLN A 400 -97.70 -21.58 91.72
N SER A 401 -98.20 -21.43 92.95
CA SER A 401 -97.87 -22.33 94.05
C SER A 401 -98.89 -23.48 94.08
N GLU A 402 -98.63 -24.46 93.21
CA GLU A 402 -98.90 -25.92 93.33
C GLU A 402 -100.34 -26.48 93.44
N PRO A 403 -100.57 -27.79 93.18
CA PRO A 403 -99.65 -28.85 92.71
C PRO A 403 -100.18 -29.66 91.50
N HIS A 404 -99.41 -30.69 91.11
CA HIS A 404 -99.72 -31.88 90.30
C HIS A 404 -99.12 -31.90 88.88
N PHE A 405 -98.15 -32.80 88.68
CA PHE A 405 -98.27 -34.07 87.92
C PHE A 405 -98.51 -33.80 86.42
N SER A 406 -97.85 -34.40 85.42
CA SER A 406 -96.92 -35.52 85.31
C SER A 406 -96.52 -35.59 83.83
N GLU A 407 -95.28 -36.00 83.53
CA GLU A 407 -94.91 -36.80 82.34
C GLU A 407 -95.29 -36.27 80.92
N PRO A 408 -94.95 -36.96 79.81
CA PRO A 408 -93.91 -37.94 79.54
C PRO A 408 -93.13 -37.64 78.24
N SER A 409 -92.30 -38.60 77.84
CA SER A 409 -92.13 -39.05 76.45
C SER A 409 -91.33 -38.13 75.51
N SER A 410 -90.15 -38.60 75.08
CA SER A 410 -90.00 -39.36 73.83
C SER A 410 -90.23 -38.48 72.61
N TYR A 411 -89.18 -38.24 71.83
CA TYR A 411 -89.12 -38.61 70.41
C TYR A 411 -87.69 -38.34 69.89
N LYS A 412 -87.03 -39.41 69.45
CA LYS A 412 -86.04 -39.32 68.37
C LYS A 412 -86.75 -38.86 67.09
N PRO A 413 -86.01 -38.22 66.18
CA PRO A 413 -85.67 -38.87 64.91
C PRO A 413 -84.17 -38.70 64.64
N GLU A 414 -83.36 -39.68 64.23
CA GLU A 414 -83.37 -40.53 63.03
C GLU A 414 -83.34 -39.77 61.68
N PHE A 415 -82.15 -39.89 61.05
CA PHE A 415 -81.85 -39.94 59.62
C PHE A 415 -82.22 -38.75 58.71
N GLU A 416 -81.17 -38.16 58.10
CA GLU A 416 -81.07 -38.23 56.64
C GLU A 416 -79.61 -38.25 56.18
N ARG A 417 -79.25 -39.36 55.56
CA ARG A 417 -78.00 -39.64 54.86
C ARG A 417 -78.26 -39.23 53.41
N LEU A 418 -77.72 -38.09 52.98
CA LEU A 418 -77.61 -37.79 51.55
C LEU A 418 -76.18 -38.07 51.11
N SER A 419 -75.98 -39.27 50.58
CA SER A 419 -74.99 -39.49 49.54
C SER A 419 -75.36 -38.61 48.36
N ILE A 420 -74.46 -37.72 47.95
CA ILE A 420 -74.42 -37.20 46.59
C ILE A 420 -73.11 -37.74 46.00
N GLU A 421 -73.23 -38.87 45.33
CA GLU A 421 -72.48 -39.12 44.10
C GLU A 421 -72.77 -37.96 43.15
N GLY A 422 -71.73 -37.24 42.77
CA GLY A 422 -71.80 -36.15 41.81
C GLY A 422 -70.42 -35.96 41.20
N PRO A 423 -70.32 -35.94 39.86
CA PRO A 423 -69.24 -36.55 39.11
C PRO A 423 -68.01 -35.64 39.09
N ILE A 424 -66.84 -36.17 39.44
CA ILE A 424 -65.61 -35.57 38.91
C ILE A 424 -65.51 -36.07 37.48
N PRO A 425 -65.57 -35.19 36.47
CA PRO A 425 -65.45 -35.58 35.09
C PRO A 425 -64.09 -36.26 34.92
N THR A 426 -64.09 -37.38 34.23
CA THR A 426 -62.99 -37.81 33.38
C THR A 426 -62.66 -36.65 32.43
N SER A 427 -61.86 -35.68 32.89
CA SER A 427 -61.11 -34.83 31.98
C SER A 427 -59.94 -35.69 31.54
N THR A 428 -60.16 -36.40 30.44
CA THR A 428 -59.13 -36.71 29.47
C THR A 428 -58.16 -35.53 29.45
N SER A 429 -56.98 -35.69 30.07
CA SER A 429 -55.88 -34.79 29.85
C SER A 429 -55.50 -34.99 28.38
N LYS A 430 -56.21 -34.31 27.49
CA LYS A 430 -55.75 -34.07 26.13
C LYS A 430 -54.47 -33.27 26.31
N ASN A 431 -53.35 -33.97 26.26
CA ASN A 431 -52.04 -33.40 26.14
C ASN A 431 -52.09 -32.47 24.93
N LEU A 432 -52.08 -31.15 25.15
CA LEU A 432 -52.04 -30.13 24.09
C LEU A 432 -50.72 -30.13 23.28
N LEU A 433 -49.91 -31.19 23.43
CA LEU A 433 -48.68 -31.43 22.66
C LEU A 433 -48.87 -32.54 21.61
N ASP A 434 -50.06 -33.14 21.49
CA ASP A 434 -50.29 -34.23 20.54
C ASP A 434 -50.73 -33.75 19.14
N GLU A 435 -50.83 -32.44 18.93
CA GLU A 435 -51.17 -31.83 17.63
C GLU A 435 -49.98 -31.12 16.95
N SER A 436 -48.81 -31.05 17.59
CA SER A 436 -47.58 -30.52 16.98
C SER A 436 -46.67 -31.65 16.52
N PHE A 437 -46.25 -31.60 15.26
CA PHE A 437 -45.28 -32.51 14.67
C PHE A 437 -43.91 -31.83 14.55
N LEU A 438 -42.86 -32.53 14.95
CA LEU A 438 -41.47 -32.15 14.76
C LEU A 438 -40.91 -32.93 13.58
N GLU A 439 -40.21 -32.26 12.67
CA GLU A 439 -39.63 -32.88 11.49
C GLU A 439 -38.13 -33.05 11.63
N CYS A 440 -37.60 -34.17 11.11
CA CYS A 440 -36.16 -34.34 10.96
C CYS A 440 -35.62 -33.31 9.93
N PRO A 441 -34.60 -32.49 10.25
CA PRO A 441 -34.11 -31.46 9.33
C PRO A 441 -33.52 -32.01 8.04
N LYS A 442 -33.03 -33.26 8.04
CA LYS A 442 -32.37 -33.88 6.88
C LYS A 442 -33.37 -34.60 5.96
N CYS A 443 -34.27 -35.42 6.50
CA CYS A 443 -35.20 -36.25 5.71
C CYS A 443 -36.68 -35.82 5.79
N ARG A 444 -37.01 -34.84 6.63
CA ARG A 444 -38.37 -34.31 6.88
C ARG A 444 -39.40 -35.35 7.35
N ALA A 445 -38.95 -36.46 7.92
CA ALA A 445 -39.85 -37.42 8.55
C ALA A 445 -40.57 -36.75 9.74
N PRO A 446 -41.92 -36.78 9.80
CA PRO A 446 -42.69 -36.14 10.85
C PRO A 446 -42.82 -37.05 12.08
N TYR A 447 -42.66 -36.48 13.26
CA TYR A 447 -42.79 -37.15 14.56
C TYR A 447 -43.72 -36.35 15.45
N ALA A 448 -44.63 -37.01 16.17
CA ALA A 448 -45.44 -36.33 17.17
C ALA A 448 -44.54 -35.76 18.28
N THR A 449 -44.88 -34.59 18.84
CA THR A 449 -44.05 -33.95 19.89
C THR A 449 -43.97 -34.83 21.15
N SER A 450 -44.99 -35.67 21.39
CA SER A 450 -45.01 -36.72 22.40
C SER A 450 -43.92 -37.81 22.21
N GLN A 451 -43.40 -37.98 20.98
CA GLN A 451 -42.38 -38.95 20.57
C GLN A 451 -40.98 -38.34 20.34
N HIS A 452 -40.65 -37.20 20.96
CA HIS A 452 -39.36 -36.51 20.74
C HIS A 452 -38.10 -37.39 20.96
N ARG A 453 -38.17 -38.41 21.83
CA ARG A 453 -37.06 -39.35 22.04
C ARG A 453 -36.78 -40.23 20.82
N GLU A 454 -37.82 -40.59 20.07
CA GLU A 454 -37.71 -41.39 18.84
C GLU A 454 -37.13 -40.55 17.70
N LEU A 455 -37.47 -39.25 17.63
CA LEU A 455 -36.83 -38.30 16.72
C LEU A 455 -35.34 -38.14 17.04
N LEU A 456 -34.92 -38.02 18.31
CA LEU A 456 -33.51 -37.91 18.67
C LEU A 456 -32.71 -39.17 18.26
N ALA A 457 -33.26 -40.36 18.52
CA ALA A 457 -32.65 -41.61 18.05
C ALA A 457 -32.58 -41.67 16.51
N HIS A 458 -33.61 -41.18 15.81
CA HIS A 458 -33.59 -41.08 14.35
C HIS A 458 -32.52 -40.10 13.85
N LEU A 459 -32.32 -38.96 14.51
CA LEU A 459 -31.32 -37.96 14.13
C LEU A 459 -29.89 -38.51 14.22
N ASP A 460 -29.58 -39.37 15.19
CA ASP A 460 -28.26 -40.00 15.33
C ASP A 460 -27.90 -40.89 14.12
N TYR A 461 -28.88 -41.61 13.56
CA TYR A 461 -28.69 -42.39 12.32
C TYR A 461 -28.85 -41.56 11.05
N CYS A 462 -29.67 -40.51 11.08
CA CYS A 462 -29.96 -39.72 9.91
C CYS A 462 -28.82 -38.75 9.60
N PHE A 463 -28.07 -38.24 10.59
CA PHE A 463 -26.96 -37.29 10.39
C PHE A 463 -25.58 -37.94 10.19
N THR A 464 -25.47 -39.25 10.40
CA THR A 464 -24.41 -40.05 9.78
C THR A 464 -24.66 -40.20 8.27
#